data_AF-A0A0C2X8U6-F1
#
_entry.id   AF-A0A0C2X8U6-F1
#
_cell.length_a   1.000
_cell.length_b   1.000
_cell.length_c   1.000
_cell.angle_alpha   90.00
_cell.angle_beta   90.00
_cell.angle_gamma   90.00
#
_symmetry.space_group_name_H-M   'P 1'
#
loop_
_entity.id
_entity.type
_entity.pdbx_description
1 polymer ?
#
loop_
_entity_poly.entity_id
_entity_poly.type
_entity_poly.pdbx_seq_one_letter_code
_entity_poly.pdbx_strand_id
1 'polypeptide(L)'
;MTLMVYDHLHTLPMEIRYMWLSRRLTTVNVLYYITKYGIFFSVVELYRLFNRFITVQECHYTIYLYATFSVSIIWAGEAVLGIRIWAIWGKNRYLTIALPIIFCALFITNFVFTLNYIGSLEYGPSPAPQFISCFVTKANENVFAILVCMPAWVALMLVLLTTSAYLAFLHGGNLVLFSRVPLETASVLSIPVNFLHVALASRVILHIRKQADMSLVQDGDEEIWT
;
A
#
# COMPACT_ATOMS: atom_id res chain seq x y z
N MET A 1 17.65 -3.11 -2.20
CA MET A 1 17.03 -4.23 -2.95
C MET A 1 17.33 -5.60 -2.34
N THR A 2 18.54 -5.86 -1.83
CA THR A 2 18.90 -7.12 -1.14
C THR A 2 17.97 -7.48 0.02
N LEU A 3 17.62 -6.50 0.87
CA LEU A 3 16.62 -6.66 1.94
C LEU A 3 15.22 -7.07 1.42
N MET A 4 14.83 -6.61 0.23
CA MET A 4 13.53 -6.95 -0.37
C MET A 4 13.52 -8.38 -0.90
N VAL A 5 14.60 -8.79 -1.57
CA VAL A 5 14.76 -10.16 -2.04
C VAL A 5 14.80 -11.12 -0.86
N TYR A 6 15.50 -10.74 0.21
CA TYR A 6 15.56 -11.53 1.45
C TYR A 6 14.17 -11.67 2.11
N ASP A 7 13.44 -10.56 2.28
CA ASP A 7 12.08 -10.58 2.84
C ASP A 7 11.12 -11.39 1.96
N HIS A 8 11.26 -11.28 0.63
CA HIS A 8 10.48 -12.03 -0.35
C HIS A 8 10.73 -13.53 -0.25
N LEU A 9 12.00 -13.96 -0.23
CA LEU A 9 12.38 -15.37 -0.11
C LEU A 9 11.92 -15.97 1.22
N HIS A 10 11.92 -15.19 2.29
CA HIS A 10 11.49 -15.66 3.61
C HIS A 10 9.96 -15.79 3.72
N THR A 11 9.19 -14.92 3.05
CA THR A 11 7.72 -14.91 3.09
C THR A 11 7.08 -15.84 2.04
N LEU A 12 7.81 -16.15 0.97
CA LEU A 12 7.44 -17.05 -0.12
C LEU A 12 6.82 -18.41 0.29
N PRO A 13 7.40 -19.19 1.22
CA PRO A 13 6.82 -20.48 1.61
C PRO A 13 5.43 -20.34 2.27
N MET A 14 5.20 -19.24 3.01
CA MET A 14 3.88 -18.96 3.58
C MET A 14 2.91 -18.46 2.51
N GLU A 15 3.37 -17.68 1.53
CA GLU A 15 2.54 -17.23 0.41
C GLU A 15 2.04 -18.36 -0.48
N ILE A 16 2.93 -19.30 -0.81
CA ILE A 16 2.55 -20.44 -1.64
C ILE A 16 1.44 -21.22 -0.93
N ARG A 17 1.59 -21.45 0.38
CA ARG A 17 0.63 -22.22 1.17
C ARG A 17 -0.70 -21.50 1.39
N TYR A 18 -0.68 -20.19 1.66
CA TYR A 18 -1.88 -19.46 2.09
C TYR A 18 -2.51 -18.57 1.01
N MET A 19 -1.78 -18.20 -0.04
CA MET A 19 -2.28 -17.33 -1.11
C MET A 19 -2.35 -18.04 -2.46
N TRP A 20 -1.35 -18.85 -2.83
CA TRP A 20 -1.34 -19.53 -4.13
C TRP A 20 -2.19 -20.80 -4.14
N LEU A 21 -2.17 -21.58 -3.06
CA LEU A 21 -3.03 -22.76 -2.91
C LEU A 21 -4.51 -22.40 -2.68
N SER A 22 -4.78 -21.20 -2.16
CA SER A 22 -6.16 -20.71 -2.00
C SER A 22 -6.72 -20.32 -3.38
N ARG A 23 -7.39 -21.26 -4.04
CA ARG A 23 -7.93 -21.15 -5.42
C ARG A 23 -8.99 -20.05 -5.64
N ARG A 24 -9.25 -19.16 -4.66
CA ARG A 24 -10.23 -18.08 -4.72
C ARG A 24 -9.53 -16.73 -4.93
N LEU A 25 -9.81 -16.07 -6.06
CA LEU A 25 -9.40 -14.69 -6.32
C LEU A 25 -10.27 -13.75 -5.47
N THR A 26 -9.86 -13.50 -4.23
CA THR A 26 -10.48 -12.49 -3.36
C THR A 26 -9.88 -11.12 -3.63
N THR A 27 -10.63 -10.04 -3.38
CA THR A 27 -10.16 -8.65 -3.52
C THR A 27 -8.83 -8.42 -2.78
N VAL A 28 -8.67 -9.04 -1.61
CA VAL A 28 -7.45 -8.97 -0.80
C VAL A 28 -6.26 -9.65 -1.48
N ASN A 29 -6.46 -10.79 -2.16
CA ASN A 29 -5.39 -11.48 -2.89
C ASN A 29 -4.91 -10.64 -4.07
N VAL A 30 -5.81 -9.99 -4.79
CA VAL A 30 -5.46 -9.12 -5.93
C VAL A 30 -4.68 -7.89 -5.47
N LEU A 31 -5.18 -7.19 -4.44
CA LEU A 31 -4.48 -6.04 -3.85
C LEU A 31 -3.09 -6.41 -3.33
N TYR A 32 -2.96 -7.59 -2.73
CA TYR A 32 -1.69 -8.12 -2.27
C TYR A 32 -0.69 -8.32 -3.42
N TYR A 33 -1.10 -8.92 -4.53
CA TYR A 33 -0.20 -9.11 -5.66
C TYR A 33 0.22 -7.79 -6.29
N ILE A 34 -0.70 -6.83 -6.42
CA ILE A 34 -0.40 -5.49 -6.94
C ILE A 34 0.64 -4.79 -6.06
N THR A 35 0.44 -4.80 -4.73
CA THR A 35 1.34 -4.13 -3.79
C THR A 35 2.72 -4.79 -3.74
N LYS A 36 2.77 -6.12 -3.72
CA LYS A 36 4.01 -6.87 -3.58
C LYS A 36 4.85 -6.89 -4.87
N TYR A 37 4.24 -7.17 -6.01
CA TYR A 37 4.95 -7.23 -7.29
C TYR A 37 5.08 -5.86 -7.96
N GLY A 38 4.30 -4.88 -7.52
CA GLY A 38 4.41 -3.50 -7.99
C GLY A 38 5.78 -2.86 -7.74
N ILE A 39 6.48 -3.28 -6.70
CA ILE A 39 7.84 -2.79 -6.36
C ILE A 39 8.86 -3.01 -7.49
N PHE A 40 8.66 -4.02 -8.34
CA PHE A 40 9.55 -4.24 -9.47
C PHE A 40 9.49 -3.09 -10.50
N PHE A 41 8.41 -2.30 -10.53
CA PHE A 41 8.33 -1.10 -11.37
C PHE A 41 9.24 0.04 -10.89
N SER A 42 9.79 -0.02 -9.67
CA SER A 42 10.83 0.92 -9.24
C SER A 42 12.11 0.80 -10.06
N VAL A 43 12.32 -0.32 -10.79
CA VAL A 43 13.43 -0.48 -11.74
C VAL A 43 13.32 0.50 -12.92
N VAL A 44 12.10 0.88 -13.31
CA VAL A 44 11.83 1.87 -14.37
C VAL A 44 12.40 3.24 -13.99
N GLU A 45 12.28 3.63 -12.72
CA GLU A 45 12.86 4.87 -12.21
C GLU A 45 14.39 4.80 -12.14
N LEU A 46 14.95 3.65 -11.76
CA LEU A 46 16.40 3.45 -11.80
C LEU A 46 16.93 3.54 -13.24
N TYR A 47 16.22 2.98 -14.22
CA TYR A 47 16.56 3.13 -15.63
C TYR A 47 16.58 4.60 -16.05
N ARG A 48 15.57 5.39 -15.64
CA ARG A 48 15.51 6.84 -15.89
C ARG A 48 16.69 7.60 -15.30
N LEU A 49 17.07 7.27 -14.07
CA LEU A 49 18.11 7.95 -13.31
C LEU A 49 19.52 7.60 -13.78
N PHE A 50 19.77 6.33 -14.14
CA PHE A 50 21.10 5.85 -14.49
C PHE A 50 21.39 5.89 -16.00
N ASN A 51 20.36 5.90 -16.86
CA ASN A 51 20.56 6.02 -18.29
C ASN A 51 20.84 7.49 -18.67
N ARG A 52 22.10 7.78 -19.01
CA ARG A 52 22.57 9.12 -19.40
C ARG A 52 22.19 9.50 -20.83
N PHE A 53 21.82 8.52 -21.66
CA PHE A 53 21.49 8.70 -23.06
C PHE A 53 19.99 8.58 -23.32
N ILE A 54 19.17 8.77 -22.28
CA ILE A 54 17.72 8.74 -22.41
C ILE A 54 17.24 9.92 -23.26
N THR A 55 16.35 9.65 -24.21
CA THR A 55 15.74 10.71 -25.01
C THR A 55 14.63 11.41 -24.20
N VAL A 56 14.23 12.60 -24.63
CA VAL A 56 13.11 13.34 -24.00
C VAL A 56 11.81 12.52 -24.05
N GLN A 57 11.57 11.82 -25.16
CA GLN A 57 10.38 10.98 -25.34
C GLN A 57 10.40 9.77 -24.41
N GLU A 58 11.54 9.09 -24.30
CA GLU A 58 11.74 7.98 -23.37
C GLU A 58 11.57 8.44 -21.91
N CYS A 59 12.03 9.66 -21.59
CA CYS A 59 11.85 10.23 -20.27
C CYS A 59 10.36 10.44 -19.93
N HIS A 60 9.60 11.01 -20.86
CA HIS A 60 8.16 11.23 -20.70
C HIS A 60 7.41 9.90 -20.52
N TYR A 61 7.74 8.88 -21.31
CA TYR A 61 7.13 7.57 -21.19
C TYR A 61 7.49 6.86 -19.87
N THR A 62 8.77 6.93 -19.49
CA THR A 62 9.30 6.31 -18.26
C THR A 62 8.68 6.92 -17.00
N ILE A 63 8.54 8.25 -16.95
CA ILE A 63 7.88 8.92 -15.81
C ILE A 63 6.39 8.58 -15.76
N TYR A 64 5.73 8.47 -16.91
CA TYR A 64 4.30 8.17 -17.00
C TYR A 64 4.05 6.78 -16.43
N LEU A 65 4.79 5.77 -16.91
CA LEU A 65 4.71 4.42 -16.37
C LEU A 65 5.00 4.40 -14.87
N TYR A 66 6.14 4.95 -14.46
CA TYR A 66 6.55 4.93 -13.05
C TYR A 66 5.50 5.55 -12.14
N ALA A 67 5.00 6.74 -12.47
CA ALA A 67 4.06 7.45 -11.63
C ALA A 67 2.68 6.78 -11.61
N THR A 68 2.18 6.29 -12.74
CA THR A 68 0.92 5.53 -12.79
C THR A 68 0.98 4.28 -11.91
N PHE A 69 2.02 3.46 -12.06
CA PHE A 69 2.17 2.25 -11.25
C PHE A 69 2.38 2.59 -9.77
N SER A 70 3.23 3.57 -9.48
CA SER A 70 3.51 3.98 -8.09
C SER A 70 2.25 4.45 -7.37
N VAL A 71 1.44 5.31 -7.99
CA VAL A 71 0.17 5.75 -7.40
C VAL A 71 -0.76 4.56 -7.16
N SER A 72 -0.94 3.68 -8.14
CA SER A 72 -1.80 2.50 -7.98
C SER A 72 -1.35 1.58 -6.85
N ILE A 73 -0.03 1.37 -6.69
CA ILE A 73 0.54 0.54 -5.63
C ILE A 73 0.28 1.15 -4.25
N ILE A 74 0.50 2.46 -4.09
CA ILE A 74 0.28 3.14 -2.81
C ILE A 74 -1.19 3.04 -2.41
N TRP A 75 -2.11 3.39 -3.32
CA TRP A 75 -3.54 3.28 -3.06
C TRP A 75 -4.00 1.85 -2.79
N ALA A 76 -3.41 0.84 -3.44
CA ALA A 76 -3.69 -0.55 -3.12
C ALA A 76 -3.27 -0.92 -1.68
N GLY A 77 -2.16 -0.38 -1.19
CA GLY A 77 -1.75 -0.51 0.22
C GLY A 77 -2.73 0.15 1.18
N GLU A 78 -3.20 1.34 0.82
CA GLU A 78 -4.22 2.08 1.57
C GLU A 78 -5.58 1.37 1.60
N ALA A 79 -5.96 0.68 0.51
CA ALA A 79 -7.16 -0.14 0.48
C ALA A 79 -7.07 -1.30 1.48
N VAL A 80 -5.90 -1.96 1.59
CA VAL A 80 -5.65 -3.03 2.57
C VAL A 80 -5.78 -2.48 3.99
N LEU A 81 -5.24 -1.29 4.26
CA LEU A 81 -5.39 -0.61 5.55
C LEU A 81 -6.87 -0.32 5.86
N GLY A 82 -7.62 0.20 4.89
CA GLY A 82 -9.06 0.46 5.03
C GLY A 82 -9.87 -0.80 5.33
N ILE A 83 -9.58 -1.92 4.66
CA ILE A 83 -10.22 -3.21 4.91
C ILE A 83 -9.95 -3.70 6.34
N ARG A 84 -8.74 -3.50 6.87
CA ARG A 84 -8.40 -3.87 8.26
C ARG A 84 -9.18 -3.04 9.27
N ILE A 85 -9.26 -1.72 9.07
CA ILE A 85 -10.03 -0.82 9.95
C ILE A 85 -11.51 -1.21 9.91
N TRP A 86 -12.06 -1.49 8.74
CA TRP A 86 -13.43 -1.98 8.60
C TRP A 86 -13.68 -3.27 9.39
N ALA A 87 -12.73 -4.21 9.38
CA ALA A 87 -12.83 -5.45 10.16
C ALA A 87 -12.77 -5.19 11.68
N ILE A 88 -11.93 -4.27 12.16
CA ILE A 88 -11.83 -3.88 13.58
C ILE A 88 -13.16 -3.30 14.07
N TRP A 89 -13.82 -2.50 13.24
CA TRP A 89 -15.13 -1.90 13.54
C TRP A 89 -16.31 -2.87 13.43
N GLY A 90 -16.06 -4.19 13.48
CA GLY A 90 -17.10 -5.21 13.51
C GLY A 90 -17.95 -5.26 12.24
N LYS A 91 -17.40 -4.86 11.09
CA LYS A 91 -18.11 -4.84 9.79
C LYS A 91 -19.39 -4.00 9.79
N ASN A 92 -19.39 -2.87 10.50
CA ASN A 92 -20.54 -1.97 10.54
C ASN A 92 -21.01 -1.58 9.12
N ARG A 93 -22.31 -1.78 8.84
CA ARG A 93 -22.93 -1.57 7.52
C ARG A 93 -22.68 -0.18 6.93
N TYR A 94 -22.61 0.84 7.78
CA TYR A 94 -22.35 2.22 7.33
C TYR A 94 -20.92 2.37 6.81
N LEU A 95 -19.94 1.80 7.52
CA LEU A 95 -18.54 1.81 7.11
C LEU A 95 -18.30 0.94 5.88
N THR A 96 -19.04 -0.17 5.72
CA THR A 96 -18.97 -1.05 4.54
C THR A 96 -19.26 -0.29 3.24
N ILE A 97 -20.13 0.73 3.28
CA ILE A 97 -20.52 1.52 2.11
C ILE A 97 -19.71 2.83 2.04
N ALA A 98 -19.54 3.53 3.16
CA ALA A 98 -18.89 4.83 3.18
C ALA A 98 -17.39 4.74 2.84
N LEU A 99 -16.66 3.75 3.38
CA LEU A 99 -15.21 3.63 3.17
C LEU A 99 -14.84 3.41 1.69
N PRO A 100 -15.46 2.46 0.96
CA PRO A 100 -15.15 2.29 -0.47
C PRO A 100 -15.52 3.51 -1.31
N ILE A 101 -16.62 4.20 -1.00
CA ILE A 101 -17.03 5.39 -1.75
C ILE A 101 -15.99 6.50 -1.60
N ILE A 102 -15.58 6.80 -0.36
CA ILE A 102 -14.56 7.82 -0.07
C ILE A 102 -13.22 7.42 -0.70
N PHE A 103 -12.84 6.14 -0.59
CA PHE A 103 -11.63 5.60 -1.18
C PHE A 103 -11.60 5.82 -2.70
N CYS A 104 -12.65 5.39 -3.40
CA CYS A 104 -12.74 5.51 -4.85
C CYS A 104 -12.74 6.98 -5.28
N ALA A 105 -13.45 7.87 -4.57
CA ALA A 105 -13.47 9.29 -4.89
C ALA A 105 -12.07 9.93 -4.77
N LEU A 106 -11.35 9.67 -3.68
CA LEU A 106 -10.01 10.22 -3.47
C LEU A 106 -8.97 9.58 -4.41
N PHE A 107 -9.06 8.28 -4.64
CA PHE A 107 -8.20 7.56 -5.58
C PHE A 107 -8.35 8.10 -7.00
N ILE A 108 -9.58 8.17 -7.52
CA ILE A 108 -9.85 8.64 -8.89
C ILE A 108 -9.39 10.09 -9.05
N THR A 109 -9.68 10.94 -8.06
CA THR A 109 -9.22 12.34 -8.07
C THR A 109 -7.70 12.40 -8.13
N ASN A 110 -7.01 11.71 -7.21
CA ASN A 110 -5.55 11.70 -7.17
C ASN A 110 -4.93 11.16 -8.46
N PHE A 111 -5.52 10.09 -9.03
CA PHE A 111 -5.05 9.46 -10.25
C PHE A 111 -5.18 10.39 -11.46
N VAL A 112 -6.35 11.00 -11.68
CA VAL A 112 -6.60 11.92 -12.80
C VAL A 112 -5.69 13.15 -12.72
N PHE A 113 -5.57 13.76 -11.53
CA PHE A 113 -4.70 14.93 -11.36
C PHE A 113 -3.23 14.57 -11.57
N THR A 114 -2.79 13.37 -11.16
CA THR A 114 -1.43 12.90 -11.41
C THR A 114 -1.15 12.73 -12.90
N LEU A 115 -2.06 12.11 -13.66
CA LEU A 115 -1.90 11.95 -15.10
C LEU A 115 -1.83 13.31 -15.83
N ASN A 116 -2.72 14.23 -15.46
CA ASN A 116 -2.72 15.58 -16.01
C ASN A 116 -1.44 16.36 -15.67
N TYR A 117 -0.93 16.20 -14.43
CA TYR A 117 0.33 16.81 -14.01
C TYR A 117 1.50 16.28 -14.84
N ILE A 118 1.62 14.96 -15.00
CA ILE A 118 2.69 14.34 -15.79
C ILE A 118 2.62 14.79 -17.25
N GLY A 119 1.43 14.80 -17.85
CA GLY A 119 1.24 15.25 -19.22
C GLY A 119 1.52 16.74 -19.43
N SER A 120 1.56 17.53 -18.35
CA SER A 120 1.93 18.96 -18.39
C SER A 120 3.44 19.22 -18.24
N LEU A 121 4.24 18.18 -17.98
CA LEU A 121 5.67 18.32 -17.80
C LEU A 121 6.36 18.59 -19.15
N GLU A 122 7.02 19.74 -19.25
CA GLU A 122 7.92 20.04 -20.35
C GLU A 122 9.36 19.74 -19.90
N TYR A 123 10.10 19.03 -20.76
CA TYR A 123 11.50 18.70 -20.53
C TYR A 123 12.41 19.57 -21.39
N GLY A 124 13.47 20.09 -20.79
CA GLY A 124 14.48 20.89 -21.48
C GLY A 124 15.88 20.30 -21.36
N PRO A 125 16.87 20.93 -22.01
CA PRO A 125 18.27 20.52 -21.88
C PRO A 125 18.71 20.66 -20.41
N SER A 126 19.29 19.58 -19.88
CA SER A 126 19.77 19.54 -18.49
C SER A 126 20.97 20.47 -18.31
N PRO A 127 21.00 21.34 -17.27
CA PRO A 127 22.14 22.20 -16.98
C PRO A 127 23.39 21.40 -16.53
N ALA A 128 23.21 20.15 -16.12
CA ALA A 128 24.27 19.23 -15.73
C ALA A 128 23.99 17.81 -16.24
N PRO A 129 24.24 17.52 -17.55
CA PRO A 129 23.87 16.26 -18.19
C PRO A 129 24.58 15.03 -17.61
N GLN A 130 25.69 15.25 -16.90
CA GLN A 130 26.46 14.19 -16.22
C GLN A 130 25.80 13.66 -14.93
N PHE A 131 24.88 14.42 -14.34
CA PHE A 131 24.19 14.05 -13.08
C PHE A 131 22.66 13.93 -13.24
N ILE A 132 22.06 14.68 -14.18
CA ILE A 132 20.61 14.75 -14.35
C ILE A 132 20.27 14.47 -15.82
N SER A 133 19.70 13.29 -16.09
CA SER A 133 19.30 12.87 -17.44
C SER A 133 17.98 13.48 -17.91
N CYS A 134 17.09 13.85 -16.98
CA CYS A 134 15.76 14.39 -17.27
C CYS A 134 15.50 15.65 -16.44
N PHE A 135 15.54 16.82 -17.08
CA PHE A 135 15.29 18.10 -16.41
C PHE A 135 13.92 18.66 -16.79
N VAL A 136 13.06 18.83 -15.79
CA VAL A 136 11.73 19.45 -15.95
C VAL A 136 11.92 20.97 -15.97
N THR A 137 11.59 21.62 -17.08
CA THR A 137 11.69 23.08 -17.22
C THR A 137 10.39 23.79 -16.86
N LYS A 138 9.26 23.10 -17.00
CA LYS A 138 7.94 23.66 -16.73
C LYS A 138 7.01 22.54 -16.27
N ALA A 139 6.17 22.87 -15.30
CA ALA A 139 5.13 22.00 -14.80
C ALA A 139 3.91 22.85 -14.45
N ASN A 140 2.71 22.26 -14.53
CA ASN A 140 1.51 22.94 -14.06
C ASN A 140 1.52 23.05 -12.52
N GLU A 141 1.09 24.19 -11.98
CA GLU A 141 1.09 24.48 -10.54
C GLU A 141 -0.09 23.86 -9.78
N ASN A 142 -1.06 23.28 -10.48
CA ASN A 142 -2.26 22.67 -9.88
C ASN A 142 -2.01 21.28 -9.26
N VAL A 143 -0.99 21.16 -8.40
CA VAL A 143 -0.64 19.95 -7.64
C VAL A 143 -1.37 19.82 -6.31
N PHE A 144 -2.22 20.79 -5.95
CA PHE A 144 -2.92 20.82 -4.66
C PHE A 144 -3.74 19.55 -4.38
N ALA A 145 -4.50 19.06 -5.37
CA ALA A 145 -5.29 17.84 -5.21
C ALA A 145 -4.40 16.60 -4.92
N ILE A 146 -3.23 16.52 -5.56
CA ILE A 146 -2.26 15.42 -5.33
C ILE A 146 -1.77 15.46 -3.88
N LEU A 147 -1.46 16.66 -3.38
CA LEU A 147 -0.94 16.87 -2.03
C LEU A 147 -2.00 16.62 -0.94
N VAL A 148 -3.29 16.84 -1.21
CA VAL A 148 -4.34 16.76 -0.19
C VAL A 148 -5.04 15.41 -0.13
N CYS A 149 -5.26 14.72 -1.26
CA CYS A 149 -6.06 13.48 -1.27
C CYS A 149 -5.45 12.37 -0.40
N MET A 150 -4.13 12.20 -0.43
CA MET A 150 -3.43 11.18 0.36
C MET A 150 -3.50 11.46 1.87
N PRO A 151 -3.07 12.64 2.35
CA PRO A 151 -3.20 12.99 3.77
C PRO A 151 -4.64 12.95 4.28
N ALA A 152 -5.62 13.34 3.47
CA ALA A 152 -7.03 13.27 3.85
C ALA A 152 -7.48 11.83 4.13
N TRP A 153 -7.08 10.89 3.27
CA TRP A 153 -7.35 9.46 3.50
C TRP A 153 -6.64 8.93 4.74
N VAL A 154 -5.35 9.21 4.89
CA VAL A 154 -4.54 8.77 6.02
C VAL A 154 -5.09 9.33 7.34
N ALA A 155 -5.47 10.60 7.37
CA ALA A 155 -6.09 11.23 8.54
C ALA A 155 -7.41 10.56 8.92
N LEU A 156 -8.27 10.24 7.94
CA LEU A 156 -9.51 9.50 8.19
C LEU A 156 -9.23 8.12 8.80
N MET A 157 -8.28 7.36 8.25
CA MET A 157 -7.89 6.06 8.79
C MET A 157 -7.34 6.17 10.21
N LEU A 158 -6.51 7.18 10.48
CA LEU A 158 -5.92 7.43 11.80
C LEU A 158 -6.97 7.80 12.84
N VAL A 159 -7.96 8.63 12.49
CA VAL A 159 -9.10 8.96 13.37
C VAL A 159 -9.93 7.71 13.70
N LEU A 160 -10.24 6.88 12.70
CA LEU A 160 -11.01 5.65 12.93
C LEU A 160 -10.24 4.65 13.80
N LEU A 161 -8.93 4.54 13.61
CA LEU A 161 -8.08 3.65 14.38
C LEU A 161 -7.92 4.14 15.83
N THR A 162 -7.59 5.42 16.03
CA THR A 162 -7.44 6.01 17.36
C THR A 162 -8.75 5.97 18.15
N THR A 163 -9.89 6.20 17.49
CA THR A 163 -11.20 6.06 18.14
C THR A 163 -11.44 4.62 18.59
N SER A 164 -11.12 3.62 17.76
CA SER A 164 -11.27 2.22 18.15
C SER A 164 -10.36 1.83 19.32
N ALA A 165 -9.13 2.35 19.34
CA ALA A 165 -8.17 2.14 20.41
C ALA A 165 -8.64 2.79 21.72
N TYR A 166 -9.17 4.00 21.66
CA TYR A 166 -9.68 4.73 22.81
C TYR A 166 -10.93 4.06 23.41
N LEU A 167 -11.87 3.61 22.57
CA LEU A 167 -13.05 2.88 23.03
C LEU A 167 -12.68 1.54 23.70
N ALA A 168 -11.68 0.83 23.18
CA ALA A 168 -11.17 -0.40 23.79
C ALA A 168 -10.52 -0.15 25.17
N PHE A 169 -9.84 0.98 25.33
CA PHE A 169 -9.25 1.39 26.61
C PHE A 169 -10.32 1.73 27.65
N LEU A 170 -11.37 2.47 27.26
CA LEU A 170 -12.46 2.86 28.14
C LEU A 170 -13.31 1.68 28.64
N HIS A 171 -13.56 0.68 27.80
CA HIS A 171 -14.38 -0.49 28.17
C HIS A 171 -13.63 -1.56 29.00
N GLY A 172 -12.51 -1.20 29.65
CA GLY A 172 -11.84 -2.07 30.63
C GLY A 172 -10.95 -3.15 30.02
N GLY A 173 -10.42 -2.93 28.81
CA GLY A 173 -9.50 -3.86 28.17
C GLY A 173 -8.22 -4.06 29.00
N ASN A 174 -8.10 -5.24 29.62
CA ASN A 174 -6.83 -5.76 30.12
C ASN A 174 -5.74 -5.52 29.08
N LEU A 175 -4.57 -5.03 29.51
CA LEU A 175 -3.38 -4.71 28.68
C LEU A 175 -3.01 -5.83 27.67
N VAL A 176 -3.45 -7.07 27.95
CA VAL A 176 -3.32 -8.29 27.14
C VAL A 176 -4.04 -8.22 25.79
N LEU A 177 -5.11 -7.43 25.61
CA LEU A 177 -5.72 -7.24 24.29
C LEU A 177 -4.88 -6.30 23.42
N PHE A 178 -4.18 -5.35 24.05
CA PHE A 178 -3.25 -4.43 23.39
C PHE A 178 -1.94 -5.09 22.97
N SER A 179 -1.54 -6.21 23.59
CA SER A 179 -0.41 -7.01 23.09
C SER A 179 -0.68 -7.68 21.74
N ARG A 180 -1.95 -7.68 21.28
CA ARG A 180 -2.35 -8.16 19.95
C ARG A 180 -2.57 -7.05 18.91
N VAL A 181 -2.49 -5.78 19.31
CA VAL A 181 -2.45 -4.68 18.34
C VAL A 181 -0.97 -4.53 17.94
N PRO A 182 -0.58 -4.86 16.69
CA PRO A 182 0.82 -4.77 16.31
C PRO A 182 1.30 -3.34 16.49
N LEU A 183 2.37 -3.20 17.28
CA LEU A 183 3.13 -2.01 17.66
C LEU A 183 3.71 -1.23 16.46
N GLU A 184 3.28 -1.52 15.25
CA GLU A 184 3.91 -1.08 14.00
C GLU A 184 3.27 0.20 13.42
N THR A 185 2.18 0.69 14.03
CA THR A 185 1.43 1.90 13.62
C THR A 185 2.16 3.22 13.91
N ALA A 186 3.30 3.20 14.61
CA ALA A 186 4.11 4.39 14.90
C ALA A 186 5.00 4.84 13.73
N SER A 187 5.11 4.06 12.65
CA SER A 187 6.10 4.29 11.57
C SER A 187 5.60 5.15 10.40
N VAL A 188 4.69 6.08 10.68
CA VAL A 188 4.12 7.04 9.71
C VAL A 188 5.09 8.22 9.52
N LEU A 189 6.20 8.01 8.81
CA LEU A 189 7.01 9.13 8.31
C LEU A 189 7.65 8.85 6.93
N SER A 190 7.09 9.54 5.94
CA SER A 190 7.54 9.86 4.58
C SER A 190 8.66 9.05 3.91
N ILE A 191 8.28 8.36 2.81
CA ILE A 191 9.06 7.89 1.64
C ILE A 191 9.77 6.52 1.72
N PRO A 192 10.50 6.09 2.77
CA PRO A 192 10.82 4.67 2.98
C PRO A 192 9.56 3.84 3.30
N VAL A 193 8.45 4.51 3.61
CA VAL A 193 7.19 3.92 4.06
C VAL A 193 6.61 2.94 3.05
N ASN A 194 6.72 3.14 1.74
CA ASN A 194 6.10 2.21 0.78
C ASN A 194 6.66 0.77 0.91
N PHE A 195 7.96 0.65 1.18
CA PHE A 195 8.59 -0.66 1.34
C PHE A 195 8.24 -1.32 2.67
N LEU A 196 8.26 -0.53 3.76
CA LEU A 196 7.87 -1.02 5.07
C LEU A 196 6.37 -1.38 5.08
N HIS A 197 5.54 -0.55 4.47
CA HIS A 197 4.09 -0.73 4.40
C HIS A 197 3.71 -1.97 3.59
N VAL A 198 4.35 -2.22 2.44
CA VAL A 198 4.11 -3.44 1.64
C VAL A 198 4.64 -4.70 2.34
N ALA A 199 5.85 -4.66 2.92
CA ALA A 199 6.43 -5.80 3.63
C ALA A 199 5.61 -6.16 4.89
N LEU A 200 5.22 -5.15 5.69
CA LEU A 200 4.41 -5.34 6.89
C LEU A 200 2.97 -5.72 6.56
N ALA A 201 2.35 -5.11 5.54
CA ALA A 201 1.03 -5.51 5.08
C ALA A 201 1.02 -6.99 4.66
N SER A 202 2.08 -7.42 3.96
CA SER A 202 2.25 -8.81 3.52
C SER A 202 2.40 -9.77 4.70
N ARG A 203 3.32 -9.47 5.64
CA ARG A 203 3.56 -10.30 6.82
C ARG A 203 2.31 -10.45 7.68
N VAL A 204 1.57 -9.36 7.91
CA VAL A 204 0.35 -9.40 8.72
C VAL A 204 -0.74 -10.26 8.07
N ILE A 205 -0.95 -10.17 6.75
CA ILE A 205 -1.94 -11.02 6.05
C ILE A 205 -1.58 -12.50 6.20
N LEU A 206 -0.30 -12.84 6.07
CA LEU A 206 0.18 -14.21 6.21
C LEU A 206 0.02 -14.72 7.65
N HIS A 207 0.34 -13.89 8.65
CA HIS A 207 0.16 -14.26 10.06
C HIS A 207 -1.31 -14.47 10.43
N ILE A 208 -2.22 -13.61 9.94
CA ILE A 208 -3.67 -13.77 10.15
C ILE A 208 -4.15 -15.09 9.54
N ARG A 209 -3.74 -15.42 8.30
CA ARG A 209 -4.11 -16.69 7.65
C ARG A 209 -3.55 -17.90 8.36
N LYS A 210 -2.29 -17.84 8.79
CA LYS A 210 -1.66 -18.90 9.58
C LYS A 210 -2.40 -19.14 10.90
N GLN A 211 -2.80 -18.07 11.61
CA GLN A 211 -3.56 -18.20 12.84
C GLN A 211 -4.96 -18.78 12.62
N ALA A 212 -5.66 -18.34 11.57
CA ALA A 212 -6.97 -18.89 11.21
C ALA A 212 -6.90 -20.39 10.88
N ASP A 213 -5.86 -20.83 10.17
CA ASP A 213 -5.62 -22.24 9.85
C ASP A 213 -5.39 -23.08 11.12
N MET A 214 -4.56 -22.58 12.06
CA MET A 214 -4.31 -23.27 13.34
C MET A 214 -5.57 -23.39 14.22
N SER A 215 -6.43 -22.37 14.24
CA SER A 215 -7.70 -22.46 15.00
C SER A 215 -8.67 -23.50 14.44
N LEU A 216 -8.69 -23.69 13.11
CA LEU A 216 -9.56 -24.68 12.48
C LEU A 216 -9.10 -26.13 12.75
N VAL A 217 -7.78 -26.34 12.84
CA VAL A 217 -7.22 -27.66 13.21
C VAL A 217 -7.58 -28.02 14.65
N GLN A 218 -7.51 -27.05 15.57
CA GLN A 218 -7.80 -27.29 16.99
C GLN A 218 -9.28 -27.58 17.25
N ASP A 219 -10.20 -26.91 16.54
CA ASP A 219 -11.65 -27.17 16.61
C ASP A 219 -12.00 -28.57 16.06
N GLY A 220 -11.34 -28.98 14.97
CA GLY A 220 -11.51 -30.32 14.40
C GLY A 220 -10.94 -31.44 15.28
N ASP A 221 -9.88 -31.18 16.03
CA ASP A 221 -9.36 -32.15 17.01
C ASP A 221 -10.31 -32.27 18.22
N GLU A 222 -10.93 -31.18 18.69
CA GLU A 222 -11.91 -31.21 19.78
C GLU A 222 -13.19 -31.99 19.41
N GLU A 223 -13.70 -31.87 18.18
CA GLU A 223 -14.84 -32.66 17.69
C GLU A 223 -14.56 -34.17 17.59
N ILE A 224 -13.30 -34.59 17.46
CA ILE A 224 -12.92 -36.01 17.38
C ILE A 224 -12.90 -36.68 18.77
N TRP A 225 -12.74 -35.91 19.85
CA TRP A 225 -12.67 -36.42 21.22
C TRP A 225 -13.97 -36.27 22.03
N THR A 226 -15.07 -35.81 21.42
CA THR A 226 -16.44 -35.75 21.99
C THR A 226 -17.39 -36.71 21.29
#